data_AF-A0A9E3W0B4-F1
#
_entry.id   AF-A0A9E3W0B4-F1
#
_cell.length_a   1.000
_cell.length_b   1.000
_cell.length_c   1.000
_cell.angle_alpha   90.00
_cell.angle_beta   90.00
_cell.angle_gamma   90.00
#
_symmetry.space_group_name_H-M   'P 1'
#
loop_
_entity.id
_entity.type
_entity.pdbx_description
1 polymer ?
#
loop_
_entity_poly.entity_id
_entity_poly.type
_entity_poly.pdbx_seq_one_letter_code
_entity_poly.pdbx_strand_id
1 'polypeptide(L)'
;MKKLLLSIMIVGLFGLGAQAQSKADLKIKPAKAEKHHGLEETSTKSNNVPVAIELPQVTIPNDVNIVTQIPIGTSGNAYGFFVDSRSASVWADNSLNTITFTHRQELPTSGHLGYDISTDGGLNWENNITTYDPEIGGSNARYPQGGIINPEGNTDPANAVQTYVAPLLDGSQGTAGSWGGLTVGAAPFAPGATLWQDAWATGGGQQWFLPDAFHVTQQGVVYFIDELTDWDGTNSTYAGSITIGKGIYNEASGEINYTFQSIEVPVHPDDGINDIEIAFAPDGQNGYISLLTNLEDPLPYTSYHPVLYKT
;
A
#
# COMPACT_ATOMS: atom_id res chain seq x y z
N MET A 1 -26.79 45.56 30.11
CA MET A 1 -25.88 44.41 30.38
C MET A 1 -26.04 43.26 29.40
N LYS A 2 -27.24 42.73 29.12
CA LYS A 2 -27.41 41.60 28.17
C LYS A 2 -27.02 41.88 26.71
N LYS A 3 -27.12 43.13 26.24
CA LYS A 3 -26.73 43.52 24.86
C LYS A 3 -25.21 43.73 24.67
N LEU A 4 -24.44 43.90 25.74
CA LEU A 4 -22.99 44.10 25.67
C LEU A 4 -22.23 42.76 25.64
N LEU A 5 -22.78 41.73 26.29
CA LEU A 5 -22.24 40.37 26.28
C LEU A 5 -22.37 39.67 24.91
N LEU A 6 -23.42 39.97 24.14
CA LEU A 6 -23.63 39.37 22.83
C LEU A 6 -22.68 39.94 21.76
N SER A 7 -22.29 41.21 21.89
CA SER A 7 -21.33 41.87 20.99
C SER A 7 -19.90 41.37 21.18
N ILE A 8 -19.51 41.02 22.41
CA ILE A 8 -18.18 40.48 22.72
C ILE A 8 -18.04 39.02 22.25
N MET A 9 -19.13 38.25 22.26
CA MET A 9 -19.13 36.86 21.79
C MET A 9 -19.00 36.74 20.27
N ILE A 10 -19.60 37.67 19.51
CA ILE A 10 -19.53 37.67 18.04
C ILE A 10 -18.12 38.09 17.56
N VAL A 11 -17.46 39.04 18.23
CA VAL A 11 -16.08 39.44 17.88
C VAL A 11 -15.06 38.34 18.27
N GLY A 12 -15.32 37.59 19.35
CA GLY A 12 -14.49 36.44 19.74
C GLY A 12 -14.53 35.26 18.76
N LEU A 13 -15.65 35.06 18.05
CA LEU A 13 -15.81 33.98 17.07
C LEU A 13 -15.16 34.28 15.70
N PHE A 14 -14.98 35.56 15.34
CA PHE A 14 -14.23 35.94 14.13
C PHE A 14 -12.71 36.08 14.35
N GLY A 15 -12.25 36.21 15.60
CA GLY A 15 -10.82 36.32 15.94
C GLY A 15 -10.05 35.00 15.95
N LEU A 16 -10.74 33.86 16.07
CA LEU A 16 -10.12 32.53 16.11
C LEU A 16 -10.14 31.80 14.74
N GLY A 17 -10.83 32.35 13.74
CA GLY A 17 -10.92 31.75 12.39
C GLY A 17 -9.81 32.18 11.42
N ALA A 18 -8.94 33.11 11.79
CA ALA A 18 -7.92 33.69 10.89
C ALA A 18 -6.50 33.11 11.07
N GLN A 19 -6.30 32.09 11.92
CA GLN A 19 -5.00 31.43 12.08
C GLN A 19 -4.92 29.99 11.52
N ALA A 20 -5.95 29.50 10.81
CA ALA A 20 -5.95 28.15 10.23
C ALA A 20 -5.62 28.07 8.72
N GLN A 21 -5.16 29.16 8.10
CA GLN A 21 -4.66 29.15 6.73
C GLN A 21 -3.19 29.59 6.66
N SER A 22 -2.33 29.06 7.53
CA SER A 22 -0.92 28.94 7.13
C SER A 22 -0.89 27.88 6.05
N LYS A 23 -0.72 28.28 4.78
CA LYS A 23 -0.28 27.36 3.73
C LYS A 23 0.89 26.58 4.33
N ALA A 24 0.78 25.26 4.41
CA ALA A 24 1.91 24.43 4.80
C ALA A 24 3.04 24.76 3.84
N ASP A 25 4.07 25.45 4.33
CA ASP A 25 5.27 25.70 3.55
C ASP A 25 6.01 24.36 3.53
N LEU A 26 5.60 23.47 2.62
CA LEU A 26 6.24 22.19 2.28
C LEU A 26 7.60 22.44 1.60
N LYS A 27 8.36 23.42 2.09
CA LYS A 27 9.77 23.53 1.77
C LYS A 27 10.47 22.39 2.47
N ILE A 28 10.72 21.33 1.71
CA ILE A 28 11.71 20.31 2.03
C ILE A 28 12.99 21.08 2.34
N LYS A 29 13.32 21.23 3.63
CA LYS A 29 14.64 21.73 4.01
C LYS A 29 15.62 20.63 3.63
N PRO A 30 16.65 20.89 2.83
CA PRO A 30 17.65 19.89 2.54
C PRO A 30 18.36 19.54 3.86
N ALA A 31 18.00 18.40 4.45
CA ALA A 31 18.85 17.74 5.42
C ALA A 31 19.99 17.11 4.62
N LYS A 32 21.19 17.69 4.71
CA LYS A 32 22.38 17.02 4.20
C LYS A 32 22.69 15.91 5.20
N ALA A 33 22.45 14.65 4.81
CA ALA A 33 23.03 13.52 5.51
C ALA A 33 24.55 13.72 5.60
N GLU A 34 25.15 13.39 6.74
CA GLU A 34 26.61 13.38 6.84
C GLU A 34 27.17 12.42 5.80
N LYS A 35 28.19 12.87 5.06
CA LYS A 35 28.86 12.01 4.08
C LYS A 35 29.62 10.93 4.84
N HIS A 36 29.06 9.73 4.91
CA HIS A 36 29.83 8.56 5.29
C HIS A 36 30.88 8.28 4.21
N HIS A 37 32.15 8.46 4.57
CA HIS A 37 33.28 8.04 3.76
C HIS A 37 33.38 6.50 3.86
N GLY A 38 32.94 5.77 2.83
CA GLY A 38 33.05 4.31 2.82
C GLY A 38 32.23 3.56 1.77
N LEU A 39 31.24 4.21 1.14
CA LEU A 39 30.50 3.62 0.02
C LEU A 39 31.00 4.25 -1.28
N GLU A 40 31.99 3.61 -1.92
CA GLU A 40 32.26 3.90 -3.33
C GLU A 40 31.15 3.30 -4.19
N GLU A 41 30.02 4.01 -4.29
CA GLU A 41 29.02 3.71 -5.30
C GLU A 41 29.54 4.16 -6.66
N THR A 42 30.15 3.23 -7.41
CA THR A 42 30.18 3.34 -8.87
C THR A 42 28.77 3.11 -9.41
N SER A 43 27.93 4.14 -9.36
CA SER A 43 26.70 4.19 -10.13
C SER A 43 27.08 4.21 -11.62
N THR A 44 26.92 3.08 -12.30
CA THR A 44 26.85 3.08 -13.76
C THR A 44 25.53 3.75 -14.14
N LYS A 45 25.60 5.04 -14.47
CA LYS A 45 24.48 5.72 -15.13
C LYS A 45 24.18 4.98 -16.43
N SER A 46 23.11 4.19 -16.44
CA SER A 46 22.52 3.73 -17.69
C SER A 46 22.01 4.96 -18.42
N ASN A 47 22.51 5.22 -19.63
CA ASN A 47 21.99 6.24 -20.55
C ASN A 47 20.69 5.79 -21.22
N ASN A 48 19.83 5.06 -20.50
CA ASN A 48 18.47 4.82 -20.96
C ASN A 48 17.74 6.16 -20.89
N VAL A 49 17.65 6.84 -22.03
CA VAL A 49 16.76 7.98 -22.20
C VAL A 49 15.36 7.46 -21.89
N PRO A 50 14.69 7.93 -20.83
CA PRO A 50 13.30 7.56 -20.57
C PRO A 50 12.50 7.90 -21.82
N VAL A 51 11.65 6.98 -22.28
CA VAL A 51 10.65 7.31 -23.30
C VAL A 51 9.90 8.53 -22.79
N ALA A 52 9.91 9.62 -23.57
CA ALA A 52 9.21 10.83 -23.21
C ALA A 52 7.71 10.50 -23.17
N ILE A 53 7.16 10.41 -21.96
CA ILE A 53 5.72 10.28 -21.76
C ILE A 53 5.12 11.62 -22.13
N GLU A 54 4.27 11.65 -23.16
CA GLU A 54 3.41 12.80 -23.39
C GLU A 54 2.42 12.87 -22.23
N LEU A 55 2.73 13.72 -21.25
CA LEU A 55 1.77 14.08 -20.22
C LEU A 55 0.56 14.73 -20.91
N PRO A 56 -0.68 14.38 -20.53
CA PRO A 56 -1.87 15.03 -21.06
C PRO A 56 -1.74 16.56 -20.91
N GLN A 57 -1.66 17.27 -22.03
CA GLN A 57 -1.67 18.73 -22.04
C GLN A 57 -3.10 19.20 -21.77
N VAL A 58 -3.43 19.41 -20.50
CA VAL A 58 -4.65 20.15 -20.14
C VAL A 58 -4.40 21.62 -20.47
N THR A 59 -5.16 22.18 -21.41
CA THR A 59 -5.08 23.62 -21.71
C THR A 59 -5.71 24.38 -20.55
N ILE A 60 -4.87 24.96 -19.70
CA ILE A 60 -5.30 25.73 -18.52
C ILE A 60 -5.57 27.18 -18.95
N PRO A 61 -6.79 27.73 -18.80
CA PRO A 61 -7.03 29.16 -18.95
C PRO A 61 -6.25 29.93 -17.89
N ASN A 62 -5.53 30.95 -18.32
CA ASN A 62 -4.44 31.67 -17.62
C ASN A 62 -4.69 32.26 -16.22
N ASP A 63 -5.74 31.95 -15.45
CA ASP A 63 -5.92 32.63 -14.15
C ASP A 63 -6.77 31.91 -13.09
N VAL A 64 -6.90 30.59 -13.13
CA VAL A 64 -7.45 29.83 -12.00
C VAL A 64 -6.69 28.51 -11.84
N ASN A 65 -6.08 28.32 -10.66
CA ASN A 65 -5.63 27.01 -10.18
C ASN A 65 -6.87 26.12 -10.00
N ILE A 66 -7.47 25.66 -11.10
CA ILE A 66 -8.52 24.66 -11.09
C ILE A 66 -7.81 23.33 -10.88
N VAL A 67 -7.90 22.81 -9.67
CA VAL A 67 -7.70 21.38 -9.43
C VAL A 67 -8.95 20.68 -9.94
N THR A 68 -8.85 19.98 -11.07
CA THR A 68 -9.91 19.08 -11.51
C THR A 68 -9.90 17.87 -10.57
N GLN A 69 -10.93 17.73 -9.74
CA GLN A 69 -11.14 16.54 -8.93
C GLN A 69 -11.95 15.55 -9.75
N ILE A 70 -11.37 14.38 -10.02
CA ILE A 70 -12.09 13.25 -10.60
C ILE A 70 -12.51 12.36 -9.43
N PRO A 71 -13.82 12.26 -9.11
CA PRO A 71 -14.26 11.32 -8.10
C PRO A 71 -14.05 9.89 -8.60
N ILE A 72 -13.36 9.08 -7.80
CA ILE A 72 -13.14 7.65 -8.04
C ILE A 72 -13.71 6.86 -6.86
N GLY A 73 -14.35 5.73 -7.17
CA GLY A 73 -14.83 4.75 -6.21
C GLY A 73 -15.70 5.26 -5.05
N THR A 74 -16.04 4.33 -4.16
CA THR A 74 -16.42 4.63 -2.78
C THR A 74 -15.74 3.65 -1.84
N SER A 75 -15.57 4.06 -0.58
CA SER A 75 -15.10 3.14 0.45
C SER A 75 -16.03 3.11 1.63
N GLY A 76 -16.32 1.91 2.15
CA GLY A 76 -17.27 1.74 3.24
C GLY A 76 -16.84 2.38 4.56
N ASN A 77 -15.56 2.70 4.74
CA ASN A 77 -15.01 3.47 5.87
C ASN A 77 -13.50 3.70 5.71
N ALA A 78 -12.92 4.45 6.65
CA ALA A 78 -11.49 4.73 6.69
C ALA A 78 -10.59 3.49 6.89
N TYR A 79 -11.11 2.31 7.28
CA TYR A 79 -10.29 1.10 7.47
C TYR A 79 -9.75 0.49 6.16
N GLY A 80 -9.90 1.17 5.01
CA GLY A 80 -9.03 0.93 3.86
C GLY A 80 -7.62 1.50 4.05
N PHE A 81 -7.46 2.57 4.83
CA PHE A 81 -6.25 3.42 4.82
C PHE A 81 -5.84 3.95 6.21
N PHE A 82 -6.57 3.60 7.27
CA PHE A 82 -6.52 4.28 8.58
C PHE A 82 -5.29 3.94 9.45
N VAL A 83 -4.55 2.88 9.16
CA VAL A 83 -3.51 2.36 10.06
C VAL A 83 -2.21 2.20 9.29
N ASP A 84 -1.10 2.64 9.87
CA ASP A 84 0.27 2.52 9.36
C ASP A 84 0.49 2.98 7.90
N SER A 85 1.75 3.03 7.48
CA SER A 85 2.13 3.34 6.11
C SER A 85 1.99 2.10 5.25
N ARG A 86 0.81 1.95 4.61
CA ARG A 86 0.61 0.94 3.57
C ARG A 86 0.85 1.56 2.21
N SER A 87 1.79 1.00 1.46
CA SER A 87 2.40 1.70 0.33
C SER A 87 1.70 1.52 -1.01
N ALA A 88 0.83 0.51 -1.15
CA ALA A 88 0.27 0.13 -2.44
C ALA A 88 -1.27 0.14 -2.52
N SER A 89 -1.95 1.21 -2.09
CA SER A 89 -3.37 1.37 -2.45
C SER A 89 -3.56 1.89 -3.88
N VAL A 90 -2.58 2.61 -4.43
CA VAL A 90 -2.58 3.08 -5.82
C VAL A 90 -1.41 2.45 -6.56
N TRP A 91 -1.66 1.92 -7.76
CA TRP A 91 -0.62 1.36 -8.61
C TRP A 91 -0.74 1.91 -10.03
N ALA A 92 0.40 2.22 -10.65
CA ALA A 92 0.45 2.71 -12.02
C ALA A 92 1.42 1.87 -12.84
N ASP A 93 0.95 1.40 -13.99
CA ASP A 93 1.77 0.76 -15.01
C ASP A 93 1.84 1.67 -16.24
N ASN A 94 3.01 2.30 -16.42
CA ASN A 94 3.26 3.23 -17.52
C ASN A 94 3.27 2.55 -18.90
N SER A 95 3.59 1.25 -18.98
CA SER A 95 3.58 0.52 -20.25
C SER A 95 2.16 0.23 -20.75
N LEU A 96 1.21 0.17 -19.82
CA LEU A 96 -0.22 0.02 -20.11
C LEU A 96 -0.97 1.35 -20.17
N ASN A 97 -0.36 2.45 -19.69
CA ASN A 97 -1.05 3.70 -19.37
C ASN A 97 -2.24 3.47 -18.40
N THR A 98 -2.06 2.54 -17.47
CA THR A 98 -3.11 2.05 -16.58
C THR A 98 -2.82 2.41 -15.13
N ILE A 99 -3.86 2.85 -14.41
CA ILE A 99 -3.81 3.14 -12.98
C ILE A 99 -4.91 2.33 -12.30
N THR A 100 -4.59 1.68 -11.18
CA THR A 100 -5.57 1.07 -10.29
C THR A 100 -5.53 1.71 -8.91
N PHE A 101 -6.70 1.78 -8.28
CA PHE A 101 -6.84 2.12 -6.87
C PHE A 101 -7.57 0.98 -6.17
N THR A 102 -6.91 0.30 -5.24
CA THR A 102 -7.47 -0.83 -4.48
C THR A 102 -8.01 -0.34 -3.14
N HIS A 103 -9.24 -0.72 -2.81
CA HIS A 103 -9.95 -0.20 -1.64
C HIS A 103 -10.99 -1.20 -1.08
N ARG A 104 -11.43 -0.96 0.16
CA ARG A 104 -12.66 -1.61 0.67
C ARG A 104 -13.86 -1.02 -0.03
N GLN A 105 -14.87 -1.82 -0.37
CA GLN A 105 -16.10 -1.30 -1.01
C GLN A 105 -17.09 -0.76 0.02
N GLU A 106 -18.03 0.08 -0.39
CA GLU A 106 -19.19 0.43 0.43
C GLU A 106 -20.30 -0.63 0.31
N LEU A 107 -20.52 -1.08 -0.93
CA LEU A 107 -21.47 -2.12 -1.31
C LEU A 107 -20.72 -3.30 -1.93
N PRO A 108 -21.14 -4.55 -1.70
CA PRO A 108 -22.29 -4.94 -0.86
C PRO A 108 -22.08 -4.67 0.63
N THR A 109 -20.84 -4.79 1.11
CA THR A 109 -20.45 -4.47 2.48
C THR A 109 -19.02 -3.94 2.54
N SER A 110 -18.66 -3.29 3.64
CA SER A 110 -17.26 -2.90 3.86
C SER A 110 -16.27 -4.07 3.90
N GLY A 111 -16.72 -5.31 4.09
CA GLY A 111 -15.85 -6.49 4.07
C GLY A 111 -15.33 -6.89 2.70
N HIS A 112 -15.98 -6.39 1.62
CA HIS A 112 -15.56 -6.63 0.25
C HIS A 112 -14.38 -5.73 -0.12
N LEU A 113 -13.53 -6.23 -1.01
CA LEU A 113 -12.51 -5.42 -1.66
C LEU A 113 -12.88 -5.20 -3.11
N GLY A 114 -12.53 -4.03 -3.61
CA GLY A 114 -12.62 -3.71 -5.01
C GLY A 114 -11.47 -2.84 -5.44
N TYR A 115 -11.47 -2.56 -6.74
CA TYR A 115 -10.58 -1.58 -7.31
C TYR A 115 -11.32 -0.68 -8.30
N ASP A 116 -10.80 0.53 -8.45
CA ASP A 116 -11.09 1.41 -9.56
C ASP A 116 -9.95 1.31 -10.57
N ILE A 117 -10.25 1.43 -11.86
CA ILE A 117 -9.26 1.35 -12.93
C ILE A 117 -9.46 2.45 -13.96
N SER A 118 -8.35 3.03 -14.39
CA SER A 118 -8.24 3.85 -15.58
C SER A 118 -7.21 3.24 -16.52
N THR A 119 -7.54 3.10 -17.81
CA THR A 119 -6.64 2.60 -18.86
C THR A 119 -6.20 3.70 -19.82
N ASP A 120 -6.42 4.96 -19.45
CA ASP A 120 -6.11 6.15 -20.24
C ASP A 120 -5.34 7.22 -19.44
N GLY A 121 -4.53 6.78 -18.47
CA GLY A 121 -3.68 7.67 -17.67
C GLY A 121 -4.44 8.52 -16.66
N GLY A 122 -5.62 8.07 -16.23
CA GLY A 122 -6.43 8.69 -15.19
C GLY A 122 -7.54 9.62 -15.68
N LEU A 123 -7.85 9.64 -17.00
CA LEU A 123 -8.87 10.53 -17.56
C LEU A 123 -10.28 9.97 -17.36
N ASN A 124 -10.47 8.67 -17.58
CA ASN A 124 -11.73 7.95 -17.35
C ASN A 124 -11.52 6.77 -16.41
N TRP A 125 -12.55 6.46 -15.62
CA TRP A 125 -12.49 5.44 -14.59
C TRP A 125 -13.69 4.50 -14.65
N GLU A 126 -13.42 3.20 -14.58
CA GLU A 126 -14.38 2.20 -14.15
C GLU A 126 -14.18 1.98 -12.64
N ASN A 127 -15.27 2.04 -11.87
CA ASN A 127 -15.19 2.15 -10.43
C ASN A 127 -15.87 0.99 -9.71
N ASN A 128 -15.41 0.68 -8.50
CA ASN A 128 -15.95 -0.31 -7.59
C ASN A 128 -16.04 -1.72 -8.21
N ILE A 129 -15.03 -2.14 -8.97
CA ILE A 129 -14.95 -3.50 -9.50
C ILE A 129 -14.60 -4.43 -8.35
N THR A 130 -15.48 -5.35 -7.99
CA THR A 130 -15.24 -6.29 -6.88
C THR A 130 -14.13 -7.28 -7.23
N THR A 131 -13.16 -7.43 -6.32
CA THR A 131 -12.05 -8.39 -6.46
C THR A 131 -12.00 -9.41 -5.33
N TYR A 132 -12.68 -9.14 -4.22
CA TYR A 132 -12.79 -10.06 -3.09
C TYR A 132 -14.21 -10.06 -2.53
N ASP A 133 -14.75 -11.27 -2.36
CA ASP A 133 -16.01 -11.53 -1.70
C ASP A 133 -15.77 -12.24 -0.35
N PRO A 134 -16.11 -11.62 0.80
CA PRO A 134 -15.99 -12.23 2.13
C PRO A 134 -16.96 -13.40 2.35
N GLU A 135 -18.03 -13.54 1.57
CA GLU A 135 -18.94 -14.70 1.64
C GLU A 135 -18.28 -15.96 1.05
N ILE A 136 -17.34 -15.77 0.11
CA ILE A 136 -16.51 -16.84 -0.47
C ILE A 136 -15.22 -17.02 0.34
N GLY A 137 -14.55 -15.91 0.68
CA GLY A 137 -13.27 -15.91 1.41
C GLY A 137 -13.40 -16.16 2.90
N GLY A 138 -14.64 -16.22 3.40
CA GLY A 138 -14.96 -16.65 4.77
C GLY A 138 -14.88 -15.56 5.84
N SER A 139 -14.32 -14.38 5.56
CA SER A 139 -14.20 -13.28 6.53
C SER A 139 -14.04 -11.90 5.91
N ASN A 140 -14.39 -10.86 6.67
CA ASN A 140 -14.24 -9.47 6.21
C ASN A 140 -12.77 -9.09 6.06
N ALA A 141 -12.40 -8.52 4.92
CA ALA A 141 -11.07 -7.98 4.68
C ALA A 141 -10.94 -6.52 5.11
N ARG A 142 -9.71 -6.11 5.46
CA ARG A 142 -9.33 -4.72 5.78
C ARG A 142 -8.02 -4.34 5.12
N TYR A 143 -7.72 -3.05 5.05
CA TYR A 143 -6.41 -2.52 4.68
C TYR A 143 -5.77 -3.16 3.42
N PRO A 144 -6.49 -3.21 2.29
CA PRO A 144 -5.97 -3.88 1.12
C PRO A 144 -4.79 -3.12 0.52
N GLN A 145 -3.81 -3.90 0.05
CA GLN A 145 -2.75 -3.44 -0.83
C GLN A 145 -2.92 -4.16 -2.17
N GLY A 146 -2.63 -3.49 -3.28
CA GLY A 146 -2.82 -4.08 -4.59
C GLY A 146 -1.97 -3.45 -5.68
N GLY A 147 -1.87 -4.16 -6.79
CA GLY A 147 -1.07 -3.77 -7.94
C GLY A 147 -1.50 -4.44 -9.22
N ILE A 148 -0.70 -4.22 -10.27
CA ILE A 148 -0.94 -4.77 -11.60
C ILE A 148 0.19 -5.76 -11.92
N ILE A 149 -0.18 -7.01 -12.21
CA ILE A 149 0.69 -7.99 -12.87
C ILE A 149 0.55 -7.76 -14.36
N ASN A 150 1.65 -7.35 -14.99
CA ASN A 150 1.73 -7.10 -16.41
C ASN A 150 2.79 -8.03 -17.04
N PRO A 151 2.41 -8.93 -17.97
CA PRO A 151 3.39 -9.77 -18.67
C PRO A 151 4.46 -8.93 -19.38
N GLU A 152 5.70 -9.43 -19.42
CA GLU A 152 6.81 -8.70 -20.02
C GLU A 152 6.52 -8.35 -21.49
N GLY A 153 6.65 -7.06 -21.82
CA GLY A 153 6.41 -6.55 -23.18
C GLY A 153 4.95 -6.32 -23.55
N ASN A 154 4.00 -6.56 -22.64
CA ASN A 154 2.59 -6.28 -22.88
C ASN A 154 2.27 -4.77 -22.78
N THR A 155 1.50 -4.27 -23.74
CA THR A 155 0.99 -2.90 -23.80
C THR A 155 -0.53 -2.82 -23.87
N ASP A 156 -1.23 -3.96 -23.84
CA ASP A 156 -2.68 -4.04 -23.86
C ASP A 156 -3.19 -4.31 -22.44
N PRO A 157 -3.92 -3.37 -21.81
CA PRO A 157 -4.49 -3.56 -20.48
C PRO A 157 -5.31 -4.84 -20.35
N ALA A 158 -5.98 -5.32 -21.40
CA ALA A 158 -6.81 -6.52 -21.34
C ALA A 158 -6.01 -7.81 -20.99
N ASN A 159 -4.70 -7.81 -21.20
CA ASN A 159 -3.82 -8.94 -20.88
C ASN A 159 -3.17 -8.83 -19.48
N ALA A 160 -3.47 -7.76 -18.73
CA ALA A 160 -2.94 -7.57 -17.39
C ALA A 160 -3.96 -8.01 -16.32
N VAL A 161 -3.46 -8.15 -15.10
CA VAL A 161 -4.22 -8.74 -13.98
C VAL A 161 -4.06 -7.85 -12.75
N GLN A 162 -5.16 -7.45 -12.13
CA GLN A 162 -5.11 -6.86 -10.80
C GLN A 162 -4.83 -7.95 -9.79
N THR A 163 -4.02 -7.64 -8.80
CA THR A 163 -3.80 -8.50 -7.65
C THR A 163 -3.83 -7.69 -6.36
N TYR A 164 -4.12 -8.36 -5.26
CA TYR A 164 -4.15 -7.76 -3.94
C TYR A 164 -3.70 -8.73 -2.86
N VAL A 165 -3.39 -8.14 -1.71
CA VAL A 165 -3.28 -8.81 -0.41
C VAL A 165 -4.04 -7.99 0.62
N ALA A 166 -4.71 -8.67 1.55
CA ALA A 166 -5.39 -7.99 2.65
C ALA A 166 -5.50 -8.90 3.89
N PRO A 167 -5.36 -8.35 5.10
CA PRO A 167 -5.64 -9.07 6.33
C PRO A 167 -7.14 -9.33 6.50
N LEU A 168 -7.45 -10.40 7.23
CA LEU A 168 -8.81 -10.83 7.52
C LEU A 168 -9.19 -10.60 9.00
N LEU A 169 -10.49 -10.67 9.26
CA LEU A 169 -11.05 -10.76 10.61
C LEU A 169 -11.61 -12.18 10.87
N ASP A 170 -10.80 -13.20 10.58
CA ASP A 170 -11.23 -14.61 10.68
C ASP A 170 -11.14 -15.18 12.11
N GLY A 171 -10.47 -14.46 13.02
CA GLY A 171 -10.28 -14.84 14.42
C GLY A 171 -9.29 -15.97 14.66
N SER A 172 -8.51 -16.37 13.66
CA SER A 172 -7.54 -17.46 13.73
C SER A 172 -6.35 -17.20 14.67
N GLN A 173 -6.13 -15.94 15.10
CA GLN A 173 -5.19 -15.60 16.17
C GLN A 173 -5.75 -15.83 17.59
N GLY A 174 -6.98 -16.34 17.73
CA GLY A 174 -7.50 -16.88 19.00
C GLY A 174 -8.73 -16.19 19.58
N THR A 175 -9.21 -15.09 18.98
CA THR A 175 -10.47 -14.44 19.36
C THR A 175 -11.43 -14.43 18.18
N ALA A 176 -12.58 -15.10 18.29
CA ALA A 176 -13.56 -15.19 17.22
C ALA A 176 -14.03 -13.80 16.74
N GLY A 177 -14.03 -13.58 15.41
CA GLY A 177 -14.36 -12.28 14.81
C GLY A 177 -13.31 -11.19 15.04
N SER A 178 -12.11 -11.58 15.47
CA SER A 178 -10.95 -10.69 15.65
C SER A 178 -9.92 -10.91 14.54
N TRP A 179 -8.75 -10.30 14.68
CA TRP A 179 -7.66 -10.42 13.73
C TRP A 179 -7.19 -11.87 13.53
N GLY A 180 -6.62 -12.10 12.36
CA GLY A 180 -6.08 -13.36 11.92
C GLY A 180 -6.34 -13.55 10.43
N GLY A 181 -5.50 -14.36 9.82
CA GLY A 181 -5.62 -14.76 8.44
C GLY A 181 -5.33 -13.65 7.42
N LEU A 182 -5.22 -14.09 6.18
CA LEU A 182 -4.83 -13.29 5.03
C LEU A 182 -5.66 -13.71 3.82
N THR A 183 -6.04 -12.77 2.97
CA THR A 183 -6.56 -13.07 1.63
C THR A 183 -5.65 -12.50 0.56
N VAL A 184 -5.57 -13.23 -0.55
CA VAL A 184 -4.91 -12.82 -1.80
C VAL A 184 -5.86 -13.08 -2.96
N GLY A 185 -5.62 -12.43 -4.09
CA GLY A 185 -6.39 -12.73 -5.29
C GLY A 185 -5.81 -12.17 -6.58
N ALA A 186 -6.50 -12.52 -7.65
CA ALA A 186 -6.21 -12.12 -9.02
C ALA A 186 -7.52 -11.83 -9.77
N ALA A 187 -7.62 -10.66 -10.38
CA ALA A 187 -8.73 -10.25 -11.22
C ALA A 187 -8.19 -9.78 -12.59
N PRO A 188 -8.23 -10.64 -13.62
CA PRO A 188 -7.82 -10.26 -14.96
C PRO A 188 -8.69 -9.12 -15.52
N PHE A 189 -8.08 -8.18 -16.24
CA PHE A 189 -8.81 -7.07 -16.87
C PHE A 189 -9.58 -7.47 -18.12
N ALA A 190 -9.31 -8.66 -18.66
CA ALA A 190 -10.06 -9.21 -19.78
C ALA A 190 -11.57 -9.29 -19.45
N PRO A 191 -12.46 -8.75 -20.32
CA PRO A 191 -13.90 -8.81 -20.09
C PRO A 191 -14.41 -10.24 -19.91
N GLY A 192 -15.16 -10.45 -18.82
CA GLY A 192 -15.74 -11.76 -18.50
C GLY A 192 -14.73 -12.80 -18.00
N ALA A 193 -13.50 -12.40 -17.67
CA ALA A 193 -12.55 -13.27 -16.99
C ALA A 193 -13.06 -13.65 -15.59
N THR A 194 -12.74 -14.87 -15.18
CA THR A 194 -13.04 -15.36 -13.84
C THR A 194 -12.02 -14.82 -12.86
N LEU A 195 -12.49 -14.22 -11.77
CA LEU A 195 -11.63 -13.83 -10.65
C LEU A 195 -11.20 -15.08 -9.86
N TRP A 196 -10.01 -15.00 -9.27
CA TRP A 196 -9.54 -15.97 -8.29
C TRP A 196 -9.27 -15.25 -6.98
N GLN A 197 -9.66 -15.88 -5.88
CA GLN A 197 -9.36 -15.44 -4.52
C GLN A 197 -9.03 -16.65 -3.65
N ASP A 198 -8.16 -16.45 -2.68
CA ASP A 198 -7.83 -17.44 -1.66
C ASP A 198 -7.74 -16.76 -0.28
N ALA A 199 -7.93 -17.56 0.77
CA ALA A 199 -7.91 -17.11 2.15
C ALA A 199 -7.19 -18.15 3.03
N TRP A 200 -6.22 -17.68 3.80
CA TRP A 200 -5.40 -18.51 4.68
C TRP A 200 -5.60 -18.08 6.11
N ALA A 201 -5.99 -19.01 6.98
CA ALA A 201 -6.03 -18.77 8.41
C ALA A 201 -4.61 -18.65 8.97
N THR A 202 -4.47 -17.89 10.06
CA THR A 202 -3.29 -17.96 10.94
C THR A 202 -3.18 -19.38 11.51
N GLY A 203 -1.97 -19.91 11.53
CA GLY A 203 -1.70 -21.27 12.00
C GLY A 203 -0.37 -21.80 11.49
N GLY A 204 0.13 -22.85 12.14
CA GLY A 204 1.48 -23.33 11.85
C GLY A 204 2.54 -22.34 12.32
N GLY A 205 3.51 -22.01 11.44
CA GLY A 205 4.57 -21.04 11.73
C GLY A 205 4.25 -19.62 11.26
N GLN A 206 3.02 -19.36 10.81
CA GLN A 206 2.57 -18.09 10.24
C GLN A 206 1.58 -17.43 11.18
N GLN A 207 1.79 -16.15 11.46
CA GLN A 207 0.92 -15.32 12.30
C GLN A 207 0.50 -14.09 11.50
N TRP A 208 -0.46 -14.30 10.58
CA TRP A 208 -0.97 -13.21 9.75
C TRP A 208 -1.65 -12.17 10.61
N PHE A 209 -1.29 -10.91 10.39
CA PHE A 209 -1.86 -9.79 11.12
C PHE A 209 -2.19 -8.65 10.18
N LEU A 210 -1.20 -7.87 9.74
CA LEU A 210 -1.38 -6.66 8.97
C LEU A 210 -0.16 -6.48 8.04
N PRO A 211 -0.22 -6.97 6.78
CA PRO A 211 0.83 -6.69 5.81
C PRO A 211 1.06 -5.19 5.62
N ASP A 212 2.33 -4.81 5.58
CA ASP A 212 2.77 -3.41 5.49
C ASP A 212 3.38 -3.08 4.13
N ALA A 213 4.12 -4.01 3.52
CA ALA A 213 4.74 -3.81 2.22
C ALA A 213 4.08 -4.64 1.12
N PHE A 214 3.95 -4.05 -0.07
CA PHE A 214 3.50 -4.75 -1.28
C PHE A 214 4.19 -4.22 -2.53
N HIS A 215 4.56 -5.12 -3.45
CA HIS A 215 5.21 -4.73 -4.70
C HIS A 215 4.97 -5.75 -5.80
N VAL A 216 4.82 -5.28 -7.04
CA VAL A 216 4.87 -6.13 -8.23
C VAL A 216 6.06 -5.72 -9.10
N THR A 217 6.95 -6.66 -9.39
CA THR A 217 8.12 -6.44 -10.26
C THR A 217 7.69 -6.24 -11.73
N GLN A 218 8.59 -5.73 -12.57
CA GLN A 218 8.33 -5.60 -14.02
C GLN A 218 8.13 -6.96 -14.72
N GLN A 219 8.53 -8.05 -14.08
CA GLN A 219 8.35 -9.43 -14.56
C GLN A 219 7.04 -10.06 -14.03
N GLY A 220 6.19 -9.27 -13.35
CA GLY A 220 4.91 -9.74 -12.82
C GLY A 220 5.00 -10.60 -11.56
N VAL A 221 6.16 -10.63 -10.90
CA VAL A 221 6.31 -11.31 -9.59
C VAL A 221 5.75 -10.41 -8.49
N VAL A 222 4.85 -10.97 -7.69
CA VAL A 222 4.21 -10.27 -6.57
C VAL A 222 5.01 -10.53 -5.29
N TYR A 223 5.20 -9.49 -4.49
CA TYR A 223 5.78 -9.57 -3.17
C TYR A 223 4.89 -8.85 -2.16
N PHE A 224 4.76 -9.43 -0.97
CA PHE A 224 4.24 -8.73 0.19
C PHE A 224 5.04 -9.10 1.44
N ILE A 225 4.99 -8.24 2.46
CA ILE A 225 5.63 -8.49 3.75
C ILE A 225 4.62 -8.28 4.87
N ASP A 226 4.54 -9.26 5.77
CA ASP A 226 3.78 -9.18 7.01
C ASP A 226 4.73 -9.37 8.20
N GLU A 227 4.50 -8.61 9.25
CA GLU A 227 5.18 -8.81 10.53
C GLU A 227 4.60 -10.04 11.21
N LEU A 228 5.47 -10.93 11.70
CA LEU A 228 5.01 -11.99 12.58
C LEU A 228 4.54 -11.33 13.89
N THR A 229 3.23 -11.25 14.09
CA THR A 229 2.63 -10.50 15.20
C THR A 229 1.67 -11.38 15.98
N ASP A 230 1.85 -11.49 17.29
CA ASP A 230 0.90 -12.09 18.20
C ASP A 230 -0.24 -11.11 18.52
N TRP A 231 -1.47 -11.62 18.57
CA TRP A 231 -2.65 -10.83 18.91
C TRP A 231 -3.48 -11.49 20.02
N ASP A 232 -3.60 -10.84 21.17
CA ASP A 232 -4.32 -11.37 22.34
C ASP A 232 -5.82 -10.96 22.40
N GLY A 233 -6.31 -10.24 21.39
CA GLY A 233 -7.64 -9.61 21.38
C GLY A 233 -7.63 -8.13 21.75
N THR A 234 -6.53 -7.61 22.31
CA THR A 234 -6.37 -6.23 22.78
C THR A 234 -5.06 -5.60 22.32
N ASN A 235 -3.96 -6.33 22.43
CA ASN A 235 -2.60 -5.88 22.12
C ASN A 235 -2.00 -6.73 21.00
N SER A 236 -1.27 -6.06 20.11
CA SER A 236 -0.37 -6.67 19.14
C SER A 236 1.05 -6.70 19.70
N THR A 237 1.75 -7.82 19.56
CA THR A 237 3.16 -7.96 19.96
C THR A 237 3.97 -8.52 18.81
N TYR A 238 5.02 -7.81 18.40
CA TYR A 238 5.94 -8.29 17.38
C TYR A 238 6.70 -9.53 17.89
N ALA A 239 6.74 -10.59 17.07
CA ALA A 239 7.30 -11.90 17.42
C ALA A 239 8.72 -12.13 16.86
N GLY A 240 9.43 -11.06 16.45
CA GLY A 240 10.86 -11.12 16.14
C GLY A 240 11.22 -11.54 14.71
N SER A 241 10.23 -11.70 13.82
CA SER A 241 10.48 -11.98 12.41
C SER A 241 9.49 -11.30 11.47
N ILE A 242 9.88 -11.15 10.22
CA ILE A 242 8.98 -10.79 9.12
C ILE A 242 8.79 -11.99 8.21
N THR A 243 7.63 -12.08 7.58
CA THR A 243 7.33 -13.07 6.54
C THR A 243 7.22 -12.39 5.18
N ILE A 244 8.02 -12.87 4.23
CA ILE A 244 8.00 -12.42 2.84
C ILE A 244 7.19 -13.42 2.03
N GLY A 245 6.08 -12.98 1.46
CA GLY A 245 5.31 -13.72 0.47
C GLY A 245 5.78 -13.39 -0.94
N LYS A 246 6.10 -14.41 -1.73
CA LYS A 246 6.43 -14.30 -3.16
C LYS A 246 5.39 -15.04 -3.99
N GLY A 247 4.65 -14.31 -4.83
CA GLY A 247 3.59 -14.83 -5.69
C GLY A 247 4.00 -14.88 -7.16
N ILE A 248 3.67 -15.98 -7.83
CA ILE A 248 3.80 -16.15 -9.29
C ILE A 248 2.44 -16.45 -9.90
N TYR A 249 1.96 -15.56 -10.76
CA TYR A 249 0.72 -15.75 -11.49
C TYR A 249 0.86 -16.86 -12.52
N ASN A 250 -0.13 -17.75 -12.56
CA ASN A 250 -0.22 -18.85 -13.51
C ASN A 250 -1.37 -18.57 -14.48
N GLU A 251 -1.04 -18.17 -15.71
CA GLU A 251 -2.04 -17.84 -16.74
C GLU A 251 -2.97 -19.01 -17.10
N ALA A 252 -2.53 -20.26 -16.93
CA ALA A 252 -3.34 -21.42 -17.29
C ALA A 252 -4.44 -21.70 -16.25
N SER A 253 -4.18 -21.43 -14.97
CA SER A 253 -5.17 -21.60 -13.90
C SER A 253 -5.87 -20.29 -13.51
N GLY A 254 -5.26 -19.14 -13.78
CA GLY A 254 -5.72 -17.84 -13.29
C GLY A 254 -5.37 -17.58 -11.81
N GLU A 255 -4.51 -18.40 -11.22
CA GLU A 255 -4.19 -18.36 -9.78
C GLU A 255 -2.79 -17.80 -9.53
N ILE A 256 -2.53 -17.32 -8.31
CA ILE A 256 -1.18 -16.92 -7.87
C ILE A 256 -0.64 -17.96 -6.91
N ASN A 257 0.49 -18.56 -7.28
CA ASN A 257 1.19 -19.53 -6.44
C ASN A 257 2.16 -18.79 -5.51
N TYR A 258 1.90 -18.84 -4.21
CA TYR A 258 2.74 -18.19 -3.20
C TYR A 258 3.73 -19.15 -2.53
N THR A 259 4.94 -18.64 -2.30
CA THR A 259 5.94 -19.23 -1.42
C THR A 259 6.30 -18.23 -0.33
N PHE A 260 6.56 -18.72 0.88
CA PHE A 260 6.85 -17.88 2.04
C PHE A 260 8.25 -18.13 2.58
N GLN A 261 8.91 -17.05 3.00
CA GLN A 261 10.17 -17.09 3.72
C GLN A 261 10.10 -16.16 4.93
N SER A 262 10.48 -16.66 6.10
CA SER A 262 10.60 -15.84 7.30
C SER A 262 12.05 -15.42 7.52
N ILE A 263 12.25 -14.19 7.97
CA ILE A 263 13.56 -13.63 8.32
C ILE A 263 13.46 -13.05 9.73
N GLU A 264 14.38 -13.45 10.60
CA GLU A 264 14.50 -12.88 11.94
C GLU A 264 15.00 -11.42 11.85
N VAL A 265 14.30 -10.53 12.55
CA VAL A 265 14.65 -9.11 12.65
C VAL A 265 14.63 -8.75 14.14
N PRO A 266 15.78 -8.80 14.83
CA PRO A 266 15.85 -8.45 16.24
C PRO A 266 15.70 -6.95 16.41
N VAL A 267 14.49 -6.52 16.78
CA VAL A 267 14.20 -5.14 17.17
C VAL A 267 14.44 -4.96 18.67
N HIS A 268 14.71 -3.74 19.08
CA HIS A 268 14.82 -3.40 20.49
C HIS A 268 13.49 -3.77 21.21
N PRO A 269 13.51 -4.47 22.37
CA PRO A 269 12.29 -5.01 22.99
C PRO A 269 11.22 -3.99 23.39
N ASP A 270 11.61 -2.74 23.60
CA ASP A 270 10.70 -1.64 23.93
C ASP A 270 10.14 -0.92 22.68
N ASP A 271 10.60 -1.30 21.48
CA ASP A 271 10.22 -0.72 20.19
C ASP A 271 9.60 -1.80 19.27
N GLY A 272 9.04 -1.35 18.14
CA GLY A 272 8.51 -2.22 17.09
C GLY A 272 9.09 -1.88 15.72
N ILE A 273 8.48 -2.41 14.67
CA ILE A 273 8.66 -1.90 13.31
C ILE A 273 7.54 -0.87 13.07
N ASN A 274 7.89 0.32 12.58
CA ASN A 274 6.91 1.37 12.29
C ASN A 274 6.47 1.37 10.83
N ASP A 275 7.31 0.83 9.95
CA ASP A 275 7.10 0.86 8.51
C ASP A 275 7.97 -0.20 7.83
N ILE A 276 7.44 -0.80 6.77
CA ILE A 276 8.17 -1.73 5.91
C ILE A 276 7.89 -1.36 4.46
N GLU A 277 8.97 -1.18 3.69
CA GLU A 277 8.90 -0.93 2.26
C GLU A 277 9.73 -1.96 1.50
N ILE A 278 9.27 -2.33 0.32
CA ILE A 278 10.00 -3.22 -0.59
C ILE A 278 10.01 -2.65 -2.01
N ALA A 279 11.16 -2.70 -2.65
CA ALA A 279 11.31 -2.31 -4.05
C ALA A 279 12.36 -3.15 -4.76
N PHE A 280 12.16 -3.35 -6.05
CA PHE A 280 13.09 -4.04 -6.92
C PHE A 280 13.64 -3.11 -8.01
N ALA A 281 14.86 -3.39 -8.45
CA ALA A 281 15.40 -2.84 -9.68
C ALA A 281 14.52 -3.26 -10.88
N PRO A 282 14.55 -2.53 -12.01
CA PRO A 282 13.75 -2.85 -13.19
C PRO A 282 13.92 -4.28 -13.71
N ASP A 283 15.11 -4.87 -13.52
CA ASP A 283 15.40 -6.26 -13.91
C ASP A 283 14.74 -7.30 -12.98
N GLY A 284 14.16 -6.89 -11.86
CA GLY A 284 13.55 -7.75 -10.85
C GLY A 284 14.55 -8.59 -10.04
N GLN A 285 15.86 -8.46 -10.29
CA GLN A 285 16.88 -9.34 -9.72
C GLN A 285 17.52 -8.80 -8.44
N ASN A 286 17.49 -7.48 -8.25
CA ASN A 286 18.00 -6.84 -7.04
C ASN A 286 16.87 -6.11 -6.34
N GLY A 287 16.43 -6.62 -5.19
CA GLY A 287 15.47 -5.96 -4.33
C GLY A 287 16.07 -5.55 -2.99
N TYR A 288 15.42 -4.58 -2.37
CA TYR A 288 15.71 -4.14 -1.01
C TYR A 288 14.43 -4.05 -0.21
N ILE A 289 14.51 -4.47 1.04
CA ILE A 289 13.50 -4.25 2.07
C ILE A 289 14.07 -3.20 3.01
N SER A 290 13.28 -2.16 3.29
CA SER A 290 13.61 -1.11 4.26
C SER A 290 12.63 -1.18 5.40
N LEU A 291 13.13 -1.33 6.61
CA LEU A 291 12.33 -1.30 7.83
C LEU A 291 12.66 -0.05 8.62
N LEU A 292 11.66 0.69 9.08
CA LEU A 292 11.86 1.77 10.03
C LEU A 292 11.74 1.18 11.45
N THR A 293 12.87 0.87 12.06
CA THR A 293 12.91 0.25 13.41
C THR A 293 14.14 0.70 14.20
N ASN A 294 14.26 0.25 15.44
CA ASN A 294 15.44 0.40 16.28
C ASN A 294 16.01 -0.98 16.61
N LEU A 295 17.28 -1.22 16.29
CA LEU A 295 17.94 -2.49 16.57
C LEU A 295 18.54 -2.50 18.00
N GLU A 296 18.74 -3.68 18.56
CA GLU A 296 19.30 -3.84 19.92
C GLU A 296 20.78 -3.39 20.02
N ASP A 297 21.53 -3.46 18.91
CA ASP A 297 22.93 -3.07 18.88
C ASP A 297 23.11 -1.56 19.15
N PRO A 298 24.18 -1.16 19.87
CA PRO A 298 24.49 0.24 20.15
C PRO A 298 25.02 0.93 18.87
N LEU A 299 24.15 1.08 17.89
CA LEU A 299 24.35 2.01 16.80
C LEU A 299 24.34 3.43 17.39
N PRO A 300 25.04 4.40 16.76
CA PRO A 300 25.04 5.79 17.23
C PRO A 300 23.67 6.47 17.14
N TYR A 301 22.64 5.76 16.66
CA TYR A 301 21.27 6.21 16.56
C TYR A 301 20.53 5.89 17.85
N THR A 302 19.94 6.92 18.47
CA THR A 302 19.15 6.77 19.70
C THR A 302 17.65 6.63 19.42
N SER A 303 17.28 6.21 18.21
CA SER A 303 15.89 6.19 17.72
C SER A 303 15.73 5.30 16.49
N TYR A 304 14.47 5.11 16.07
CA TYR A 304 14.09 4.56 14.77
C TYR A 304 14.98 5.05 13.63
N HIS A 305 15.48 4.10 12.84
CA HIS A 305 16.32 4.33 11.67
C HIS A 305 16.02 3.26 10.60
N PRO A 306 16.35 3.54 9.32
CA PRO A 306 16.18 2.54 8.27
C PRO A 306 17.16 1.37 8.47
N VAL A 307 16.63 0.15 8.47
CA VAL A 307 17.38 -1.11 8.42
C VAL A 307 17.12 -1.73 7.05
N LEU A 308 18.19 -1.99 6.30
CA LEU A 308 18.11 -2.47 4.92
C LEU A 308 18.49 -3.94 4.82
N TYR A 309 17.61 -4.73 4.22
CA TYR A 309 17.88 -6.10 3.81
C TYR A 309 17.93 -6.17 2.29
N LYS A 310 18.85 -6.97 1.75
CA LYS A 310 18.90 -7.27 0.32
C LYS A 310 18.17 -8.60 0.07
N THR A 311 17.27 -8.61 -0.91
CA THR A 311 16.50 -9.81 -1.32
C THR A 311 17.31 -10.73 -2.22
#